data_AF-A0A3C1HFA4-F1
#
_entry.id   AF-A0A3C1HFA4-F1
#
_cell.length_a   1.000
_cell.length_b   1.000
_cell.length_c   1.000
_cell.angle_alpha   90.00
_cell.angle_beta   90.00
_cell.angle_gamma   90.00
#
_symmetry.space_group_name_H-M   'P 1'
#
loop_
_entity.id
_entity.type
_entity.pdbx_description
1 polymer ?
#
loop_
_entity_poly.entity_id
_entity_poly.type
_entity_poly.pdbx_seq_one_letter_code
_entity_poly.pdbx_strand_id
1 'polypeptide(L)'
;SHGGGVGVVIDGCPPMVELTEADIQPDLDRRRPGQSKITTPRKEADTVRILSGTFEGRTLGTPISMMVDNTDARPEAYSEMATKFRPSHADYTYTAKFGIRNWQGGGRSSARETIGRVAAGAVAKKILKERFGV
;
A
#
# COMPACT_ATOMS: atom_id res chain seq x y z
N SER A 1 4.18 -3.43 -6.81
CA SER A 1 5.28 -3.79 -5.89
C SER A 1 6.65 -3.45 -6.45
N HIS A 2 6.88 -3.58 -7.76
CA HIS A 2 8.17 -3.25 -8.39
C HIS A 2 8.07 -2.06 -9.38
N GLY A 3 6.95 -1.33 -9.36
CA GLY A 3 6.84 -0.01 -9.99
C GLY A 3 7.26 1.09 -9.01
N GLY A 4 7.06 2.36 -9.35
CA GLY A 4 7.52 3.50 -8.53
C GLY A 4 6.92 3.58 -7.12
N GLY A 5 5.70 3.09 -6.91
CA GLY A 5 5.06 3.08 -5.59
C GLY A 5 3.74 2.32 -5.58
N VAL A 6 3.04 2.39 -4.45
CA VAL A 6 1.66 1.94 -4.27
C VAL A 6 0.89 3.05 -3.57
N GLY A 7 -0.34 3.29 -4.01
CA GLY A 7 -1.20 4.31 -3.42
C GLY A 7 -2.62 3.81 -3.20
N VAL A 8 -3.41 4.69 -2.60
CA VAL A 8 -4.84 4.51 -2.37
C VAL A 8 -5.55 5.85 -2.51
N VAL A 9 -6.78 5.79 -3.02
CA VAL A 9 -7.71 6.92 -3.02
C VAL A 9 -8.89 6.54 -2.15
N ILE A 10 -9.19 7.37 -1.15
CA ILE A 10 -10.35 7.23 -0.28
C ILE A 10 -11.38 8.26 -0.72
N ASP A 11 -12.58 7.80 -1.02
CA ASP A 11 -13.74 8.65 -1.29
C ASP A 11 -14.76 8.56 -0.15
N GLY A 12 -15.56 9.62 0.04
CA GLY A 12 -16.58 9.69 1.07
C GLY A 12 -16.06 9.94 2.49
N CYS A 13 -14.78 10.30 2.66
CA CYS A 13 -14.26 10.76 3.95
C CYS A 13 -14.95 12.09 4.32
N PRO A 14 -15.55 12.25 5.51
CA PRO A 14 -16.20 13.50 5.87
C PRO A 14 -15.18 14.65 6.01
N PRO A 15 -15.58 15.91 5.75
CA PRO A 15 -14.70 17.06 5.93
C PRO A 15 -14.41 17.34 7.41
N MET A 16 -13.42 18.19 7.66
CA MET A 16 -13.03 18.73 8.97
C MET A 16 -12.49 17.70 9.97
N VAL A 17 -12.07 16.52 9.50
CA VAL A 17 -11.33 15.54 10.31
C VAL A 17 -9.86 15.95 10.31
N GLU A 18 -9.23 16.06 11.47
CA GLU A 18 -7.80 16.34 11.53
C GLU A 18 -7.03 15.15 10.96
N LEU A 19 -6.14 15.39 9.99
CA LEU A 19 -5.43 14.31 9.32
C LEU A 19 -4.07 14.77 8.80
N THR A 20 -3.04 14.04 9.20
CA THR A 20 -1.66 14.17 8.76
C THR A 20 -1.05 12.80 8.49
N GLU A 21 0.08 12.74 7.81
CA GLU A 21 0.83 11.50 7.60
C GLU A 21 1.19 10.80 8.91
N ALA A 22 1.40 11.56 9.99
CA ALA A 22 1.72 11.03 11.31
C ALA A 22 0.59 10.20 11.93
N ASP A 23 -0.66 10.41 11.49
CA ASP A 23 -1.81 9.61 11.91
C ASP A 23 -1.84 8.23 11.24
N ILE A 24 -1.17 8.08 10.10
CA ILE A 24 -1.19 6.89 9.24
C ILE A 24 0.10 6.07 9.42
N GLN A 25 1.23 6.75 9.61
CA GLN A 25 2.55 6.14 9.66
C GLN A 25 2.68 5.02 10.71
N PRO A 26 2.12 5.10 11.93
CA PRO A 26 2.24 4.03 12.92
C PRO A 26 1.65 2.68 12.46
N ASP A 27 0.53 2.71 11.73
CA ASP A 27 -0.09 1.49 11.22
C ASP A 27 0.69 0.93 10.01
N LEU A 28 1.30 1.80 9.18
CA LEU A 28 2.22 1.37 8.12
C LEU A 28 3.54 0.82 8.69
N ASP A 29 4.06 1.42 9.76
CA ASP A 29 5.25 0.93 10.45
C ASP A 29 5.04 -0.46 11.03
N ARG A 30 3.86 -0.74 11.59
CA ARG A 30 3.47 -2.08 12.04
C ARG A 30 3.38 -3.08 10.88
N ARG A 31 2.99 -2.64 9.69
CA ARG A 31 2.85 -3.47 8.49
C ARG A 31 4.18 -3.75 7.79
N ARG A 32 5.14 -2.83 7.89
CA ARG A 32 6.34 -2.82 7.04
C ARG A 32 7.13 -4.14 7.16
N PRO A 33 7.77 -4.59 6.07
CA PRO A 33 8.60 -5.79 6.08
C PRO A 33 9.88 -5.61 6.92
N GLY A 34 10.59 -6.70 7.18
CA GLY A 34 11.94 -6.65 7.78
C GLY A 34 11.96 -6.37 9.29
N GLN A 35 10.84 -6.56 9.98
CA GLN A 35 10.76 -6.39 11.43
C GLN A 35 11.38 -7.55 12.23
N SER A 36 11.62 -8.71 11.60
CA SER A 36 12.26 -9.84 12.27
C SER A 36 13.22 -10.59 11.35
N LYS A 37 14.14 -11.34 11.96
CA LYS A 37 15.14 -12.18 11.26
C LYS A 37 14.53 -13.26 10.36
N ILE A 38 13.25 -13.59 10.54
CA ILE A 38 12.53 -14.61 9.75
C ILE A 38 11.69 -14.00 8.62
N THR A 39 11.55 -12.67 8.57
CA THR A 39 10.83 -11.97 7.51
C THR A 39 11.76 -11.58 6.36
N THR A 40 11.18 -11.12 5.25
CA THR A 40 11.94 -10.65 4.09
C THR A 40 13.01 -9.62 4.49
N PRO A 41 14.23 -9.66 3.89
CA PRO A 41 15.31 -8.75 4.23
C PRO A 41 15.11 -7.32 3.70
N ARG A 42 14.04 -7.08 2.91
CA ARG A 42 13.75 -5.76 2.33
C ARG A 42 13.56 -4.71 3.43
N LYS A 43 14.22 -3.57 3.26
CA LYS A 43 14.11 -2.40 4.14
C LYS A 43 13.30 -1.32 3.43
N GLU A 44 11.99 -1.54 3.35
CA GLU A 44 11.07 -0.52 2.86
C GLU A 44 10.62 0.32 4.05
N ALA A 45 10.82 1.64 3.97
CA ALA A 45 10.43 2.57 5.03
C ALA A 45 8.91 2.71 5.15
N ASP A 46 8.17 2.38 4.08
CA ASP A 46 6.72 2.53 3.95
C ASP A 46 6.24 3.94 4.34
N THR A 47 7.01 4.96 3.98
CA THR A 47 6.68 6.37 4.25
C THR A 47 5.51 6.80 3.38
N VAL A 48 4.42 7.23 4.02
CA VAL A 48 3.23 7.75 3.32
C VAL A 48 3.34 9.23 3.03
N ARG A 49 2.77 9.65 1.91
CA ARG A 49 2.50 11.04 1.55
C ARG A 49 1.03 11.21 1.21
N ILE A 50 0.38 12.23 1.76
CA ILE A 50 -0.94 12.66 1.33
C ILE A 50 -0.75 13.60 0.13
N LEU A 51 -1.40 13.29 -0.99
CA LEU A 51 -1.27 14.02 -2.25
C LEU A 51 -2.46 14.94 -2.53
N SER A 52 -3.62 14.69 -1.91
CA SER A 52 -4.85 15.48 -2.09
C SER A 52 -5.85 15.19 -0.98
N GLY A 53 -6.95 15.95 -0.95
CA GLY A 53 -8.08 15.72 -0.03
C GLY A 53 -7.90 16.30 1.36
N THR A 54 -6.76 16.95 1.62
CA THR A 54 -6.50 17.68 2.86
C THR A 54 -6.01 19.11 2.59
N PHE A 55 -6.29 20.00 3.54
CA PHE A 55 -5.78 21.38 3.58
C PHE A 55 -5.61 21.77 5.04
N GLU A 56 -4.49 22.42 5.38
CA GLU A 56 -4.18 22.86 6.77
C GLU A 56 -4.38 21.76 7.82
N GLY A 57 -3.98 20.52 7.50
CA GLY A 57 -4.07 19.38 8.41
C GLY A 57 -5.49 18.86 8.63
N ARG A 58 -6.45 19.19 7.75
CA ARG A 58 -7.85 18.75 7.83
C ARG A 58 -8.35 18.19 6.52
N THR A 59 -9.26 17.21 6.58
CA THR A 59 -9.92 16.66 5.41
C THR A 59 -10.90 17.66 4.79
N LEU A 60 -10.96 17.70 3.46
CA LEU A 60 -11.83 18.61 2.70
C LEU A 60 -13.20 18.03 2.37
N GLY A 61 -13.41 16.73 2.59
CA GLY A 61 -14.59 16.01 2.10
C GLY A 61 -14.45 15.52 0.64
N THR A 62 -13.43 15.99 -0.07
CA THR A 62 -13.05 15.51 -1.40
C THR A 62 -12.17 14.25 -1.30
N PRO A 63 -11.95 13.50 -2.40
CA PRO A 63 -11.11 12.32 -2.39
C PRO A 63 -9.70 12.57 -1.82
N ILE A 64 -9.26 11.66 -0.95
CA ILE A 64 -7.94 11.70 -0.32
C ILE A 64 -7.05 10.69 -1.05
N SER A 65 -6.05 11.17 -1.78
CA SER A 65 -5.03 10.31 -2.39
C SER A 65 -3.82 10.22 -1.49
N MET A 66 -3.33 8.99 -1.26
CA MET A 66 -2.10 8.73 -0.51
C MET A 66 -1.17 7.82 -1.31
N MET A 67 0.13 8.00 -1.16
CA MET A 67 1.15 7.22 -1.86
C MET A 67 2.33 6.86 -0.98
N VAL A 68 2.84 5.65 -1.18
CA VAL A 68 4.08 5.14 -0.61
C VAL A 68 4.99 4.70 -1.75
N ASP A 69 6.21 5.21 -1.78
CA ASP A 69 7.20 4.84 -2.80
C ASP A 69 7.76 3.43 -2.53
N ASN A 70 8.20 2.75 -3.58
CA ASN A 70 8.98 1.52 -3.44
C ASN A 70 10.46 1.87 -3.57
N THR A 71 11.25 1.68 -2.51
CA THR A 71 12.65 2.14 -2.46
C THR A 71 13.67 1.00 -2.66
N ASP A 72 13.26 -0.27 -2.47
CA ASP A 72 14.15 -1.45 -2.58
C ASP A 72 13.55 -2.50 -3.53
N ALA A 73 13.06 -2.04 -4.70
CA ALA A 73 12.61 -2.93 -5.76
C ALA A 73 13.83 -3.54 -6.49
N ARG A 74 13.97 -4.87 -6.41
CA ARG A 74 15.03 -5.64 -7.09
C ARG A 74 14.42 -6.60 -8.12
N PRO A 75 14.08 -6.11 -9.32
CA PRO A 75 13.40 -6.92 -10.33
C PRO A 75 14.26 -8.10 -10.84
N GLU A 76 15.58 -8.00 -10.78
CA GLU A 76 16.53 -9.01 -11.28
C GLU A 76 16.45 -10.32 -10.48
N ALA A 77 16.09 -10.25 -9.21
CA ALA A 77 15.93 -11.41 -8.33
C ALA A 77 14.80 -12.37 -8.78
N TYR A 78 13.98 -11.97 -9.75
CA TYR A 78 12.82 -12.72 -10.22
C TYR A 78 12.94 -13.18 -11.69
N SER A 79 14.10 -13.04 -12.31
CA SER A 79 14.33 -13.37 -13.74
C SER A 79 13.89 -14.78 -14.12
N GLU A 80 14.14 -15.78 -13.26
CA GLU A 80 13.70 -17.16 -13.50
C GLU A 80 12.18 -17.34 -13.55
N MET A 81 11.41 -16.41 -12.96
CA MET A 81 9.95 -16.45 -12.91
C MET A 81 9.31 -15.90 -14.20
N ALA A 82 10.12 -15.41 -15.14
CA ALA A 82 9.66 -15.01 -16.46
C ALA A 82 9.04 -16.19 -17.23
N THR A 83 9.60 -17.39 -17.10
CA THR A 83 9.17 -18.59 -17.84
C THR A 83 8.45 -19.62 -16.97
N LYS A 84 8.41 -19.43 -15.63
CA LYS A 84 7.82 -20.37 -14.67
C LYS A 84 6.60 -19.78 -13.98
N PHE A 85 5.65 -20.63 -13.58
CA PHE A 85 4.53 -20.25 -12.72
C PHE A 85 4.80 -20.74 -11.29
N ARG A 86 4.79 -19.84 -10.30
CA ARG A 86 5.03 -20.23 -8.91
C ARG A 86 3.81 -20.97 -8.36
N PRO A 87 3.99 -22.12 -7.71
CA PRO A 87 2.91 -22.77 -6.98
C PRO A 87 2.27 -21.83 -5.96
N SER A 88 0.94 -21.94 -5.80
CA SER A 88 0.15 -21.10 -4.89
C SER A 88 0.19 -19.58 -5.15
N HIS A 89 0.68 -19.14 -6.31
CA HIS A 89 0.65 -17.73 -6.73
C HIS A 89 -0.34 -17.51 -7.88
N ALA A 90 -0.76 -16.25 -8.05
CA ALA A 90 -1.67 -15.84 -9.11
C ALA A 90 -1.02 -15.79 -10.51
N ASP A 91 0.19 -16.34 -10.68
CA ASP A 91 0.96 -16.23 -11.90
C ASP A 91 0.22 -16.80 -13.11
N TYR A 92 -0.24 -18.05 -13.00
CA TYR A 92 -0.97 -18.73 -14.07
C TYR A 92 -2.32 -18.08 -14.33
N THR A 93 -3.10 -17.78 -13.28
CA THR A 93 -4.45 -17.24 -13.42
C THR A 93 -4.46 -15.84 -14.04
N TYR A 94 -3.45 -14.99 -13.76
CA TYR A 94 -3.28 -13.71 -14.45
C TYR A 94 -2.97 -13.89 -15.93
N THR A 95 -2.01 -14.75 -16.28
CA THR A 95 -1.66 -15.02 -17.68
C THR A 95 -2.86 -15.60 -18.44
N ALA A 96 -3.57 -16.58 -17.86
CA ALA A 96 -4.73 -17.20 -18.49
C ALA A 96 -5.89 -16.21 -18.70
N LYS A 97 -6.13 -15.30 -17.74
CA LYS A 97 -7.22 -14.33 -17.81
C LYS A 97 -6.94 -13.12 -18.69
N PHE A 98 -5.72 -12.59 -18.62
CA PHE A 98 -5.38 -11.29 -19.23
C PHE A 98 -4.37 -11.39 -20.37
N GLY A 99 -3.82 -12.57 -20.65
CA GLY A 99 -2.76 -12.76 -21.65
C GLY A 99 -1.40 -12.17 -21.26
N ILE A 100 -1.30 -11.49 -20.11
CA ILE A 100 -0.09 -10.80 -19.64
C ILE A 100 0.08 -10.96 -18.14
N ARG A 101 1.34 -11.01 -17.69
CA ARG A 101 1.71 -11.02 -16.28
C ARG A 101 2.94 -10.14 -16.03
N ASN A 102 2.90 -9.37 -14.93
CA ASN A 102 4.09 -8.77 -14.35
C ASN A 102 4.81 -9.79 -13.43
N TRP A 103 5.70 -10.59 -14.01
CA TRP A 103 6.43 -11.66 -13.32
C TRP A 103 7.49 -11.13 -12.34
N GLN A 104 7.98 -9.91 -12.53
CA GLN A 104 8.99 -9.27 -11.67
C GLN A 104 8.49 -9.00 -10.25
N GLY A 105 7.17 -9.04 -10.02
CA GLY A 105 6.62 -8.61 -8.75
C GLY A 105 5.19 -9.01 -8.44
N GLY A 106 4.50 -9.70 -9.35
CA GLY A 106 3.07 -10.04 -9.24
C GLY A 106 2.13 -8.85 -9.48
N GLY A 107 2.63 -7.64 -9.73
CA GLY A 107 1.81 -6.45 -9.95
C GLY A 107 0.76 -6.26 -8.84
N ARG A 108 -0.52 -6.38 -9.21
CA ARG A 108 -1.68 -6.30 -8.31
C ARG A 108 -1.77 -7.45 -7.30
N SER A 109 -1.28 -8.65 -7.63
CA SER A 109 -1.36 -9.80 -6.72
C SER A 109 -0.32 -9.77 -5.59
N SER A 110 0.52 -8.73 -5.55
CA SER A 110 1.55 -8.59 -4.54
C SER A 110 0.97 -8.14 -3.20
N ALA A 111 1.52 -8.67 -2.10
CA ALA A 111 1.24 -8.20 -0.75
C ALA A 111 1.53 -6.69 -0.54
N ARG A 112 2.29 -6.03 -1.43
CA ARG A 112 2.49 -4.57 -1.39
C ARG A 112 1.16 -3.79 -1.50
N GLU A 113 0.13 -4.37 -2.13
CA GLU A 113 -1.21 -3.76 -2.21
C GLU A 113 -1.81 -3.48 -0.82
N THR A 114 -1.45 -4.27 0.20
CA THR A 114 -1.94 -4.09 1.57
C THR A 114 -1.57 -2.74 2.19
N ILE A 115 -0.58 -2.02 1.64
CA ILE A 115 -0.28 -0.64 2.03
C ILE A 115 -1.51 0.26 1.86
N GLY A 116 -2.19 0.16 0.72
CA GLY A 116 -3.38 0.97 0.46
C GLY A 116 -4.49 0.67 1.47
N ARG A 117 -4.65 -0.60 1.84
CA ARG A 117 -5.64 -1.05 2.84
C ARG A 117 -5.31 -0.53 4.23
N VAL A 118 -4.05 -0.61 4.65
CA VAL A 118 -3.60 -0.14 5.97
C VAL A 118 -3.70 1.37 6.05
N ALA A 119 -3.28 2.10 5.01
CA ALA A 119 -3.38 3.55 4.97
C ALA A 119 -4.84 4.01 5.05
N ALA A 120 -5.74 3.41 4.27
CA ALA A 120 -7.17 3.71 4.37
C ALA A 120 -7.79 3.29 5.71
N GLY A 121 -7.35 2.15 6.26
CA GLY A 121 -7.76 1.69 7.57
C GLY A 121 -7.37 2.65 8.71
N ALA A 122 -6.19 3.26 8.63
CA ALA A 122 -5.75 4.26 9.62
C ALA A 122 -6.67 5.51 9.61
N VAL A 123 -7.04 6.00 8.42
CA VAL A 123 -8.00 7.10 8.28
C VAL A 123 -9.36 6.71 8.87
N ALA A 124 -9.88 5.53 8.51
CA ALA A 124 -11.15 5.03 9.04
C ALA A 124 -11.13 4.88 10.57
N LYS A 125 -10.04 4.33 11.13
CA LYS A 125 -9.83 4.17 12.57
C LYS A 125 -9.83 5.52 13.29
N LYS A 126 -9.18 6.55 12.72
CA LYS A 126 -9.19 7.90 13.29
C LYS A 126 -10.62 8.47 13.33
N ILE A 127 -11.37 8.35 12.25
CA ILE A 127 -12.77 8.81 12.17
C ILE A 127 -13.64 8.09 13.20
N LEU A 128 -13.49 6.76 13.33
CA LEU A 128 -14.24 5.95 14.29
C LEU A 128 -13.96 6.39 15.73
N LYS A 129 -12.69 6.62 16.05
CA LYS A 129 -12.28 7.11 17.37
C LYS A 129 -12.86 8.49 17.68
N GLU A 130 -12.77 9.43 16.74
CA GLU A 130 -13.24 10.81 16.95
C GLU A 130 -14.76 10.92 17.04
N ARG A 131 -15.51 10.17 16.21
CA ARG A 131 -16.97 10.31 16.12
C ARG A 131 -17.74 9.36 17.02
N PHE A 132 -17.16 8.20 17.33
CA PHE A 132 -17.87 7.11 18.01
C PHE A 132 -17.10 6.54 19.20
N GLY A 133 -15.86 6.96 19.45
CA GLY A 133 -15.05 6.46 20.57
C GLY A 133 -14.62 5.00 20.45
N VAL A 134 -14.62 4.45 19.22
CA VAL A 134 -14.24 3.06 18.91
C VAL A 134 -12.80 2.97 18.42
#